data_AF-Q5WWL4-F1
#
_entry.id   AF-Q5WWL4-F1
#
_cell.length_a   1.000
_cell.length_b   1.000
_cell.length_c   1.000
_cell.angle_alpha   90.00
_cell.angle_beta   90.00
_cell.angle_gamma   90.00
#
_symmetry.space_group_name_H-M   'P 1'
#
loop_
_entity.id
_entity.type
_entity.pdbx_description
1 polymer ?
#
loop_
_entity_poly.entity_id
_entity_poly.type
_entity_poly.pdbx_seq_one_letter_code
_entity_poly.pdbx_strand_id
1 'polypeptide(L)'
;MSKTKYDTLYLVLGIVGALLLIYGLSQNNPQVYYITGSLALMITAIHYKLIYFIALELILGAGHTSLLLGMGRYIGLALPSLLCLQLLIFYLMFGKGNSIFLLTGIIGIALLSMGLTYHNQIIFFSGSSGVAAYSYYSAYRGQYICYIWGILNTIFASYALCQLVF
;
A
#
# COMPACT_ATOMS: atom_id res chain seq x y z
N MET A 1 26.52 -5.58 14.77
CA MET A 1 25.17 -6.08 15.12
C MET A 1 24.86 -7.27 14.21
N SER A 2 24.38 -8.42 14.72
CA SER A 2 24.19 -9.60 13.85
C SER A 2 23.10 -9.35 12.80
N LYS A 3 23.28 -9.90 11.59
CA LYS A 3 22.35 -9.76 10.46
C LYS A 3 20.89 -10.05 10.85
N THR A 4 20.70 -11.07 11.70
CA THR A 4 19.41 -11.45 12.30
C THR A 4 18.78 -10.37 13.17
N LYS A 5 19.54 -9.68 14.04
CA LYS A 5 18.99 -8.60 14.89
C LYS A 5 18.55 -7.40 14.06
N TYR A 6 19.27 -7.13 12.98
CA TYR A 6 18.93 -6.04 12.05
C TYR A 6 17.63 -6.36 11.31
N ASP A 7 17.48 -7.57 10.77
CA ASP A 7 16.25 -8.00 10.10
C ASP A 7 15.03 -7.99 11.04
N THR A 8 15.18 -8.37 12.31
CA THR A 8 14.09 -8.29 13.29
C THR A 8 13.62 -6.85 13.53
N LEU A 9 14.53 -5.87 13.59
CA LEU A 9 14.17 -4.47 13.80
C LEU A 9 13.31 -3.91 12.66
N TYR A 10 13.68 -4.19 11.41
CA TYR A 10 12.87 -3.75 10.26
C TYR A 10 11.53 -4.46 10.19
N LEU A 11 11.47 -5.74 10.57
CA LEU A 11 10.20 -6.44 10.68
C LEU A 11 9.29 -5.81 11.75
N VAL A 12 9.83 -5.49 12.93
CA VAL A 12 9.08 -4.78 13.98
C VAL A 12 8.64 -3.40 13.49
N LEU A 13 9.51 -2.66 12.80
CA LEU A 13 9.17 -1.36 12.21
C LEU A 13 8.00 -1.49 11.22
N GLY A 14 8.00 -2.51 10.36
CA GLY A 14 6.90 -2.79 9.44
C GLY A 14 5.60 -3.11 10.16
N ILE A 15 5.64 -3.91 11.23
CA ILE A 15 4.47 -4.21 12.06
C ILE A 15 3.93 -2.93 12.72
N VAL A 16 4.80 -2.10 13.30
CA VAL A 16 4.41 -0.82 13.89
C VAL A 16 3.80 0.10 12.84
N GLY A 17 4.38 0.17 11.63
CA GLY A 17 3.83 0.91 10.51
C GLY A 17 2.43 0.44 10.13
N ALA A 18 2.21 -0.87 10.01
CA ALA A 18 0.90 -1.44 9.74
C ALA A 18 -0.12 -1.13 10.85
N LEU A 19 0.29 -1.19 12.12
CA LEU A 19 -0.58 -0.84 13.25
C LEU A 19 -0.97 0.64 13.25
N LEU A 20 -0.04 1.55 12.91
CA LEU A 20 -0.35 2.98 12.74
C LEU A 20 -1.40 3.21 11.65
N LEU A 21 -1.24 2.52 10.51
CA LEU A 21 -2.19 2.59 9.41
C LEU A 21 -3.59 2.09 9.81
N ILE A 22 -3.67 0.98 10.54
CA ILE A 22 -4.95 0.45 11.07
C ILE A 22 -5.56 1.43 12.07
N TYR A 23 -4.76 1.97 12.99
CA TYR A 23 -5.22 2.96 13.97
C TYR A 23 -5.76 4.22 13.30
N GLY A 24 -5.16 4.63 12.18
CA GLY A 24 -5.59 5.76 11.36
C GLY A 24 -7.02 5.64 10.85
N LEU A 25 -7.57 4.44 10.66
CA LEU A 25 -8.94 4.23 10.16
C LEU A 25 -10.01 4.83 11.08
N SER A 26 -9.75 4.88 12.39
CA SER A 26 -10.72 5.32 13.40
C SER A 26 -10.53 6.78 13.82
N GLN A 27 -9.59 7.50 13.22
CA GLN A 27 -9.24 8.87 13.63
C GLN A 27 -9.92 9.91 12.74
N ASN A 28 -10.31 11.04 13.34
CA ASN A 28 -10.92 12.17 12.62
C ASN A 28 -9.96 12.83 11.61
N ASN A 29 -8.65 12.78 11.88
CA ASN A 29 -7.61 13.28 10.99
C ASN A 29 -6.64 12.12 10.67
N PRO A 30 -6.99 11.23 9.73
CA PRO A 30 -6.23 10.03 9.43
C PRO A 30 -4.86 10.33 8.79
N GLN A 31 -4.68 11.48 8.15
CA GLN A 31 -3.56 11.79 7.26
C GLN A 31 -2.20 11.57 7.91
N VAL A 32 -2.01 12.02 9.16
CA VAL A 32 -0.72 11.90 9.86
C VAL A 32 -0.36 10.44 10.13
N TYR A 33 -1.33 9.62 10.52
CA TYR A 33 -1.14 8.19 10.76
C TYR A 33 -0.85 7.44 9.46
N TYR A 34 -1.53 7.81 8.38
CA TYR A 34 -1.27 7.23 7.06
C TYR A 34 0.13 7.57 6.54
N ILE A 35 0.57 8.83 6.65
CA ILE A 35 1.90 9.24 6.20
C ILE A 35 2.99 8.56 7.05
N THR A 36 2.88 8.60 8.38
CA THR A 36 3.89 8.02 9.28
C THR A 36 3.94 6.49 9.18
N GLY A 37 2.79 5.83 9.10
CA GLY A 37 2.70 4.39 8.89
C GLY A 37 3.27 3.94 7.54
N SER A 38 2.94 4.65 6.45
CA SER A 38 3.50 4.38 5.13
C SER A 38 5.01 4.62 5.07
N LEU A 39 5.55 5.64 5.75
CA LEU A 39 7.00 5.84 5.84
C LEU A 39 7.71 4.66 6.55
N ALA A 40 7.14 4.15 7.65
CA ALA A 40 7.70 3.01 8.37
C ALA A 40 7.66 1.72 7.52
N LEU A 41 6.56 1.47 6.81
CA LEU A 41 6.44 0.36 5.87
C LEU A 41 7.36 0.53 4.67
N MET A 42 7.54 1.75 4.16
CA MET A 42 8.44 2.04 3.04
C MET A 42 9.89 1.74 3.41
N ILE A 43 10.34 2.16 4.60
CA ILE A 43 11.68 1.85 5.11
C ILE A 43 11.87 0.32 5.20
N THR A 44 10.85 -0.40 5.66
CA THR A 44 10.83 -1.86 5.69
C THR A 44 10.94 -2.45 4.29
N ALA A 45 10.16 -1.95 3.32
CA ALA A 45 10.19 -2.40 1.94
C ALA A 45 11.55 -2.14 1.25
N ILE A 46 12.19 -1.00 1.53
CA ILE A 46 13.53 -0.67 1.03
C ILE A 46 14.57 -1.66 1.57
N HIS A 47 14.54 -1.96 2.87
CA HIS A 47 15.45 -2.93 3.49
C HIS A 47 15.37 -4.31 2.80
N TYR A 48 14.15 -4.79 2.56
CA TYR A 48 13.91 -6.07 1.89
C TYR A 48 13.91 -5.99 0.34
N LYS A 49 14.24 -4.83 -0.24
CA LYS A 49 14.31 -4.57 -1.70
C LYS A 49 13.01 -4.90 -2.45
N LEU A 50 11.87 -4.61 -1.85
CA LEU A 50 10.55 -4.93 -2.39
C LEU A 50 9.98 -3.77 -3.22
N ILE A 51 10.41 -3.64 -4.47
CA ILE A 51 10.09 -2.50 -5.36
C ILE A 51 8.59 -2.20 -5.44
N TYR A 52 7.75 -3.23 -5.54
CA TYR A 52 6.29 -3.06 -5.58
C TYR A 52 5.75 -2.37 -4.32
N PHE A 53 6.19 -2.79 -3.13
CA PHE A 53 5.74 -2.23 -1.86
C PHE A 53 6.33 -0.84 -1.61
N ILE A 54 7.56 -0.58 -2.06
CA ILE A 54 8.12 0.79 -2.05
C ILE A 54 7.21 1.73 -2.87
N ALA A 55 6.78 1.30 -4.05
CA ALA A 55 5.88 2.08 -4.88
C ALA A 55 4.50 2.26 -4.24
N LEU A 56 3.90 1.20 -3.67
CA LEU A 56 2.64 1.27 -2.92
C LEU A 56 2.70 2.35 -1.83
N GLU A 57 3.73 2.33 -0.98
CA GLU A 57 3.84 3.27 0.14
C GLU A 57 4.14 4.70 -0.30
N LEU A 58 4.93 4.88 -1.37
CA LEU A 58 5.12 6.20 -1.99
C LEU A 58 3.82 6.77 -2.52
N ILE A 59 3.01 5.94 -3.17
CA ILE A 59 1.71 6.34 -3.75
C ILE A 59 0.72 6.71 -2.65
N LEU A 60 0.59 5.88 -1.62
CA LEU A 60 -0.25 6.15 -0.45
C LEU A 60 0.20 7.41 0.30
N GLY A 61 1.50 7.52 0.59
CA GLY A 61 2.09 8.66 1.26
C GLY A 61 1.87 9.96 0.48
N ALA A 62 2.08 9.96 -0.85
CA ALA A 62 1.83 11.13 -1.71
C ALA A 62 0.35 11.54 -1.71
N GLY A 63 -0.57 10.56 -1.78
CA GLY A 63 -2.01 10.81 -1.69
C GLY A 63 -2.40 11.51 -0.39
N HIS A 64 -2.02 10.97 0.77
CA HIS A 64 -2.35 11.58 2.06
C HIS A 64 -1.61 12.90 2.32
N THR A 65 -0.37 13.05 1.82
CA THR A 65 0.38 14.31 1.91
C THR A 65 -0.30 15.41 1.11
N SER A 66 -0.86 15.08 -0.06
CA SER A 66 -1.60 16.06 -0.86
C SER A 66 -2.84 16.59 -0.14
N LEU A 67 -3.59 15.71 0.52
CA LEU A 67 -4.74 16.08 1.33
C LEU A 67 -4.34 16.92 2.55
N LEU A 68 -3.22 16.57 3.21
CA LEU A 68 -2.70 17.31 4.36
C LEU A 68 -2.25 18.74 3.99
N LEU A 69 -1.63 18.91 2.82
CA LEU A 69 -1.18 20.21 2.31
C LEU A 69 -2.31 21.04 1.70
N GLY A 70 -3.56 20.56 1.76
CA GLY A 70 -4.70 21.24 1.15
C GLY A 70 -4.64 21.29 -0.37
N MET A 71 -3.83 20.43 -1.00
CA MET A 71 -3.81 20.30 -2.45
C MET A 71 -5.14 19.67 -2.88
N GLY A 72 -5.82 20.30 -3.84
CA GLY A 72 -7.16 19.88 -4.27
C GLY A 72 -7.23 18.42 -4.70
N ARG A 73 -8.43 17.82 -4.61
CA ARG A 73 -8.69 16.40 -4.91
C ARG A 73 -8.11 15.91 -6.25
N TYR A 74 -8.03 16.78 -7.25
CA TYR A 74 -7.44 16.47 -8.56
C TYR A 74 -5.94 16.14 -8.47
N ILE A 75 -5.18 16.87 -7.66
CA ILE A 75 -3.74 16.62 -7.44
C ILE A 75 -3.56 15.33 -6.63
N GLY A 76 -4.40 15.12 -5.63
CA GLY A 76 -4.39 13.91 -4.81
C GLY A 76 -4.73 12.62 -5.57
N LEU A 77 -5.33 12.72 -6.74
CA LEU A 77 -5.54 11.60 -7.66
C LEU A 77 -4.49 11.50 -8.76
N ALA A 78 -4.13 12.64 -9.36
CA ALA A 78 -3.23 12.69 -10.50
C ALA A 78 -1.84 12.15 -10.12
N LEU A 79 -1.32 12.53 -8.94
CA LEU A 79 -0.02 12.08 -8.46
C LEU A 79 0.04 10.54 -8.29
N PRO A 80 -0.85 9.91 -7.50
CA PRO A 80 -0.94 8.45 -7.45
C PRO A 80 -1.13 7.75 -8.78
N SER A 81 -1.97 8.31 -9.67
CA SER A 81 -2.27 7.71 -10.97
C SER A 81 -1.04 7.71 -11.88
N LEU A 82 -0.30 8.82 -11.91
CA LEU A 82 0.94 8.93 -12.68
C LEU A 82 2.03 7.99 -12.13
N LEU A 83 2.14 7.87 -10.81
CA LEU A 83 3.06 6.93 -10.17
C LEU A 83 2.69 5.47 -10.43
N CYS A 84 1.40 5.13 -10.45
CA CYS A 84 0.92 3.79 -10.87
C CYS A 84 1.27 3.51 -12.33
N LEU A 85 1.07 4.48 -13.23
CA LEU A 85 1.43 4.35 -14.64
C LEU A 85 2.95 4.17 -14.81
N GLN A 86 3.75 4.94 -14.07
CA GLN A 86 5.21 4.80 -14.06
C GLN A 86 5.63 3.40 -13.58
N LEU A 87 4.99 2.87 -12.54
CA LEU A 87 5.24 1.52 -12.03
C LEU A 87 4.90 0.45 -13.08
N LEU A 88 3.78 0.61 -13.79
CA LEU A 88 3.38 -0.28 -14.88
C LEU A 88 4.42 -0.29 -16.01
N ILE A 89 4.82 0.89 -16.48
CA ILE A 89 5.84 1.03 -17.53
C ILE A 89 7.16 0.41 -17.08
N PHE A 90 7.58 0.66 -15.84
CA PHE A 90 8.79 0.08 -15.26
C PHE A 90 8.77 -1.45 -15.30
N TYR A 91 7.66 -2.08 -14.89
CA TYR A 91 7.55 -3.54 -14.90
C TYR A 91 7.44 -4.15 -16.31
N LEU A 92 6.84 -3.44 -17.26
CA LEU A 92 6.83 -3.82 -18.67
C LEU A 92 8.24 -3.81 -19.26
N MET A 93 9.03 -2.76 -18.99
CA MET A 93 10.42 -2.66 -19.45
C MET A 93 11.33 -3.76 -18.87
N PHE A 94 11.08 -4.20 -17.64
CA PHE A 94 11.82 -5.28 -16.99
C PHE A 94 11.37 -6.70 -17.41
N GLY A 95 10.45 -6.84 -18.37
CA GLY A 95 9.98 -8.14 -18.86
C GLY A 95 9.17 -8.94 -17.83
N LYS A 96 8.73 -8.31 -16.73
CA LYS A 96 7.92 -8.95 -15.68
C LYS A 96 6.41 -8.90 -15.95
N GLY A 97 6.01 -8.44 -17.13
CA GLY A 97 4.60 -8.31 -17.54
C GLY A 97 3.78 -9.61 -17.58
N ASN A 98 4.43 -10.78 -17.55
CA ASN A 98 3.75 -12.08 -17.60
C ASN A 98 3.16 -12.56 -16.26
N SER A 99 3.37 -11.84 -15.16
CA SER A 99 2.76 -12.21 -13.87
C SER A 99 1.41 -11.51 -13.72
N ILE A 100 0.32 -12.24 -14.03
CA ILE A 100 -1.06 -11.76 -13.86
C ILE A 100 -1.26 -11.17 -12.45
N PHE A 101 -0.69 -11.80 -11.43
CA PHE A 101 -0.75 -11.31 -10.04
C PHE A 101 -0.10 -9.93 -9.85
N LEU A 102 1.02 -9.65 -10.52
CA LEU A 102 1.66 -8.33 -10.46
C LEU A 102 0.78 -7.27 -11.11
N LEU A 103 0.15 -7.58 -12.24
CA LEU A 103 -0.79 -6.68 -12.89
C LEU A 103 -2.01 -6.41 -11.99
N THR A 104 -2.57 -7.45 -11.36
CA THR A 104 -3.63 -7.32 -10.35
C THR A 104 -3.18 -6.43 -9.19
N GLY A 105 -1.92 -6.57 -8.74
CA GLY A 105 -1.34 -5.71 -7.72
C GLY A 105 -1.25 -4.25 -8.14
N ILE A 106 -0.79 -3.95 -9.37
CA ILE A 106 -0.66 -2.57 -9.87
C ILE A 106 -2.03 -1.91 -10.03
N ILE A 107 -2.99 -2.64 -10.62
CA ILE A 107 -4.39 -2.21 -10.70
C ILE A 107 -4.96 -2.00 -9.28
N GLY A 108 -4.60 -2.89 -8.36
CA GLY A 108 -4.95 -2.78 -6.94
C GLY A 108 -4.49 -1.46 -6.32
N ILE A 109 -3.23 -1.06 -6.53
CA ILE A 109 -2.71 0.23 -6.04
C ILE A 109 -3.50 1.40 -6.64
N ALA A 110 -3.75 1.37 -7.95
CA ALA A 110 -4.48 2.44 -8.62
C ALA A 110 -5.91 2.58 -8.06
N LEU A 111 -6.63 1.47 -7.93
CA LEU A 111 -7.96 1.43 -7.32
C LEU A 111 -7.92 1.85 -5.85
N LEU A 112 -6.94 1.40 -5.07
CA LEU A 112 -6.80 1.77 -3.66
C LEU A 112 -6.69 3.29 -3.52
N SER A 113 -5.86 3.92 -4.35
CA SER A 113 -5.69 5.37 -4.35
C SER A 113 -6.95 6.12 -4.83
N MET A 114 -7.65 5.61 -5.84
CA MET A 114 -8.91 6.20 -6.30
C MET A 114 -9.99 6.10 -5.23
N GLY A 115 -10.08 4.95 -4.55
CA GLY A 115 -11.01 4.71 -3.46
C GLY A 115 -10.81 5.68 -2.30
N LEU A 116 -9.56 5.96 -1.94
CA LEU A 116 -9.20 6.97 -0.94
C LEU A 116 -9.60 8.39 -1.37
N THR A 117 -9.33 8.78 -2.62
CA THR A 117 -9.60 10.15 -3.09
C THR A 117 -11.10 10.44 -3.21
N TYR A 118 -11.86 9.49 -3.77
CA TYR A 118 -13.30 9.66 -4.01
C TYR A 118 -14.16 9.22 -2.83
N HIS A 119 -13.56 8.75 -1.73
CA HIS A 119 -14.26 8.13 -0.60
C HIS A 119 -15.23 7.03 -1.06
N ASN A 120 -14.86 6.29 -2.12
CA ASN A 120 -15.68 5.22 -2.66
C ASN A 120 -15.20 3.88 -2.10
N GLN A 121 -15.99 3.31 -1.19
CA GLN A 121 -15.68 2.09 -0.47
C GLN A 121 -15.58 0.85 -1.38
N ILE A 122 -16.37 0.77 -2.47
CA ILE A 122 -16.31 -0.35 -3.42
C ILE A 122 -14.97 -0.36 -4.16
N ILE A 123 -14.54 0.82 -4.61
CA ILE A 123 -13.26 1.00 -5.29
C ILE A 123 -12.11 0.73 -4.30
N PHE A 124 -12.21 1.23 -3.07
CA PHE A 124 -11.22 1.00 -2.02
C PHE A 124 -11.11 -0.49 -1.63
N PHE A 125 -12.23 -1.19 -1.50
CA PHE A 125 -12.30 -2.64 -1.27
C PHE A 125 -11.60 -3.41 -2.39
N SER A 126 -11.92 -3.07 -3.65
CA SER A 126 -11.35 -3.72 -4.83
C SER A 126 -9.84 -3.50 -4.91
N GLY A 127 -9.39 -2.28 -4.63
CA GLY A 127 -7.98 -1.92 -4.57
C GLY A 127 -7.22 -2.69 -3.49
N SER A 128 -7.74 -2.66 -2.25
CA SER A 128 -7.16 -3.38 -1.11
C SER A 128 -7.07 -4.88 -1.38
N SER A 129 -8.11 -5.47 -1.97
CA SER A 129 -8.12 -6.89 -2.33
C SER A 129 -7.06 -7.24 -3.38
N GLY A 130 -6.86 -6.37 -4.38
CA GLY A 130 -5.82 -6.56 -5.40
C GLY A 130 -4.41 -6.52 -4.82
N VAL A 131 -4.13 -5.56 -3.93
CA VAL A 131 -2.85 -5.46 -3.21
C VAL A 131 -2.64 -6.67 -2.29
N ALA A 132 -3.67 -7.10 -1.56
CA ALA A 132 -3.61 -8.29 -0.70
C ALA A 132 -3.29 -9.55 -1.51
N ALA A 133 -3.96 -9.77 -2.63
CA ALA A 133 -3.74 -10.92 -3.51
C ALA A 133 -2.28 -11.00 -3.99
N TYR A 134 -1.72 -9.88 -4.48
CA TYR A 134 -0.32 -9.84 -4.90
C TYR A 134 0.65 -10.07 -3.73
N SER A 135 0.32 -9.54 -2.55
CA SER A 135 1.14 -9.70 -1.34
C SER A 135 1.21 -11.15 -0.88
N TYR A 136 0.08 -11.84 -0.83
CA TYR A 136 0.05 -13.27 -0.50
C TYR A 136 0.74 -14.12 -1.57
N TYR A 137 0.56 -13.81 -2.86
CA TYR A 137 1.29 -14.48 -3.93
C TYR A 137 2.80 -14.34 -3.78
N SER A 138 3.29 -13.12 -3.49
CA SER A 138 4.71 -12.85 -3.28
C SER A 138 5.25 -13.55 -2.04
N ALA A 139 4.47 -13.60 -0.96
CA ALA A 139 4.81 -14.34 0.25
C ALA A 139 4.92 -15.85 -0.01
N TYR A 140 3.96 -16.43 -0.73
CA TYR A 140 3.98 -17.84 -1.14
C TYR A 140 5.21 -18.19 -2.00
N ARG A 141 5.68 -17.24 -2.82
CA ARG A 141 6.90 -17.39 -3.65
C ARG A 141 8.21 -17.22 -2.86
N GLY A 142 8.15 -17.13 -1.54
CA GLY A 142 9.32 -17.13 -0.64
C GLY A 142 9.66 -15.76 -0.03
N GLN A 143 8.89 -14.71 -0.32
CA GLN A 143 9.10 -13.38 0.29
C GLN A 143 8.19 -13.19 1.52
N TYR A 144 8.45 -13.93 2.60
CA TYR A 144 7.54 -14.01 3.75
C TYR A 144 7.18 -12.65 4.39
N ILE A 145 8.07 -11.66 4.33
CA ILE A 145 7.78 -10.31 4.85
C ILE A 145 6.56 -9.66 4.17
N CYS A 146 6.22 -10.07 2.95
CA CYS A 146 5.07 -9.60 2.20
C CYS A 146 3.73 -9.89 2.91
N TYR A 147 3.70 -10.81 3.88
CA TYR A 147 2.52 -11.06 4.70
C TYR A 147 2.07 -9.82 5.48
N ILE A 148 2.96 -8.89 5.84
CA ILE A 148 2.59 -7.65 6.52
C ILE A 148 1.59 -6.87 5.66
N TRP A 149 1.93 -6.64 4.39
CA TRP A 149 1.04 -5.96 3.44
C TRP A 149 -0.20 -6.77 3.10
N GLY A 150 -0.09 -8.10 3.00
CA GLY A 150 -1.23 -8.99 2.75
C GLY A 150 -2.28 -8.90 3.84
N ILE A 151 -1.87 -9.04 5.10
CA ILE A 151 -2.75 -8.97 6.28
C ILE A 151 -3.34 -7.56 6.41
N LEU A 152 -2.51 -6.53 6.30
CA LEU A 152 -2.95 -5.13 6.38
C LEU A 152 -4.04 -4.81 5.33
N ASN A 153 -3.81 -5.17 4.07
CA ASN A 153 -4.75 -4.88 2.99
C ASN A 153 -6.01 -5.77 3.08
N THR A 154 -5.91 -6.95 3.70
CA THR A 154 -7.09 -7.75 4.02
C THR A 154 -7.95 -7.05 5.07
N ILE A 155 -7.34 -6.49 6.13
CA ILE A 155 -8.04 -5.70 7.14
C ILE A 155 -8.72 -4.48 6.51
N PHE A 156 -8.03 -3.77 5.61
CA PHE A 156 -8.59 -2.64 4.87
C PHE A 156 -9.77 -3.03 3.98
N ALA A 157 -9.66 -4.14 3.25
CA ALA A 157 -10.76 -4.66 2.46
C ALA A 157 -11.96 -5.03 3.36
N SER A 158 -11.74 -5.76 4.45
CA SER A 158 -12.79 -6.11 5.40
C SER A 158 -13.46 -4.90 6.01
N TYR A 159 -12.69 -3.87 6.40
CA TYR A 159 -13.21 -2.62 6.92
C TYR A 159 -14.13 -1.92 5.92
N ALA A 160 -13.70 -1.81 4.66
CA ALA A 160 -14.50 -1.20 3.60
C ALA A 160 -15.78 -1.99 3.31
N LEU A 161 -15.71 -3.32 3.35
CA LEU A 161 -16.87 -4.18 3.20
C LEU A 161 -17.84 -4.01 4.37
N CYS A 162 -17.35 -3.90 5.60
CA CYS A 162 -18.20 -3.61 6.76
C CYS A 162 -18.95 -2.28 6.61
N GLN A 163 -18.29 -1.21 6.16
CA GLN A 163 -18.95 0.08 5.94
C GLN A 163 -19.93 0.09 4.75
N LEU A 164 -19.82 -0.85 3.82
CA LEU A 164 -20.78 -1.00 2.71
C LEU A 164 -22.05 -1.73 3.14
N VAL A 165 -21.95 -2.60 4.14
CA VAL A 165 -23.05 -3.47 4.59
C VAL A 165 -23.82 -2.86 5.77
N PHE A 166 -23.15 -2.11 6.64
CA PHE A 166 -23.72 -1.49 7.85
C PHE A 166 -23.61 0.03 7.79
#